data_AF-A0A1Q3HTB8-F1
#
_entry.id   AF-A0A1Q3HTB8-F1
#
_cell.length_a   1.000
_cell.length_b   1.000
_cell.length_c   1.000
_cell.angle_alpha   90.00
_cell.angle_beta   90.00
_cell.angle_gamma   90.00
#
_symmetry.space_group_name_H-M   'P 1'
#
loop_
_entity.id
_entity.type
_entity.pdbx_description
1 polymer ?
#
loop_
_entity_poly.entity_id
_entity_poly.type
_entity_poly.pdbx_seq_one_letter_code
_entity_poly.pdbx_strand_id
1 'polypeptide(L)'
;MNAYALPLLIAVLISGCTTPRTVTFVEGALVPRNFRFVTIVKQRGDEAGGWRAACLRLPIKSDTGDAIICKMGVDMPIKTLEDGLITLPAAQRIAADSGNAAAQIAFAPTTIETPMGILCENFKTAFHLTLDAAVVGSRVKTACHPKAESARAER
;
A
#
# COMPACT_ATOMS: atom_id res chain seq x y z
N MET A 1 -59.97 -45.46 4.40
CA MET A 1 -59.04 -44.73 5.28
C MET A 1 -57.63 -45.17 4.91
N ASN A 2 -56.88 -44.34 4.19
CA ASN A 2 -55.41 -44.30 4.14
C ASN A 2 -54.97 -43.39 2.98
N ALA A 3 -54.39 -42.25 3.31
CA ALA A 3 -53.67 -41.38 2.39
C ALA A 3 -52.32 -41.04 3.03
N TYR A 4 -51.29 -41.11 2.19
CA TYR A 4 -49.87 -41.11 2.52
C TYR A 4 -49.32 -39.69 2.77
N ALA A 5 -48.37 -39.63 3.71
CA ALA A 5 -47.04 -38.98 3.62
C ALA A 5 -46.86 -37.44 3.53
N LEU A 6 -45.79 -37.03 4.24
CA LEU A 6 -44.85 -35.90 4.03
C LEU A 6 -45.12 -34.55 4.78
N PRO A 7 -44.08 -33.76 5.11
CA PRO A 7 -43.17 -33.96 6.26
C PRO A 7 -42.99 -32.69 7.14
N LEU A 8 -42.26 -32.84 8.26
CA LEU A 8 -41.77 -31.76 9.12
C LEU A 8 -41.07 -30.63 8.33
N LEU A 9 -41.62 -29.42 8.41
CA LEU A 9 -40.92 -28.17 8.06
C LEU A 9 -40.18 -27.67 9.30
N ILE A 10 -38.92 -28.09 9.45
CA ILE A 10 -37.97 -27.45 10.38
C ILE A 10 -37.51 -26.14 9.74
N ALA A 11 -38.05 -25.02 10.21
CA ALA A 11 -37.55 -23.70 9.86
C ALA A 11 -36.22 -23.46 10.57
N VAL A 12 -35.10 -23.78 9.90
CA VAL A 12 -33.77 -23.37 10.35
C VAL A 12 -33.60 -21.89 10.03
N LEU A 13 -33.85 -21.04 11.02
CA LEU A 13 -33.45 -19.63 10.99
C LEU A 13 -31.92 -19.58 11.13
N ILE A 14 -31.23 -19.57 10.00
CA ILE A 14 -29.79 -19.28 9.96
C ILE A 14 -29.63 -17.78 10.19
N SER A 15 -29.63 -17.37 11.45
CA SER A 15 -29.20 -16.05 11.88
C SER A 15 -27.70 -15.94 11.63
N GLY A 16 -27.32 -15.56 10.41
CA GLY A 16 -25.94 -15.20 10.09
C GLY A 16 -25.55 -13.98 10.93
N CYS A 17 -24.75 -14.19 11.98
CA CYS A 17 -24.09 -13.10 12.69
C CYS A 17 -23.10 -12.44 11.72
N THR A 18 -23.50 -11.31 11.13
CA THR A 18 -22.55 -10.40 10.50
C THR A 18 -21.70 -9.79 11.61
N THR A 19 -20.50 -10.33 11.83
CA THR A 19 -19.48 -9.70 12.67
C THR A 19 -19.27 -8.25 12.21
N PRO A 20 -19.21 -7.26 13.13
CA PRO A 20 -18.92 -5.88 12.76
C PRO A 20 -17.58 -5.82 12.01
N ARG A 21 -17.61 -5.43 10.73
CA ARG A 21 -16.39 -5.08 9.98
C ARG A 21 -15.97 -3.68 10.42
N THR A 22 -14.79 -3.59 11.01
CA THR A 22 -14.11 -2.31 11.22
C THR A 22 -13.33 -1.90 10.00
N VAL A 23 -13.34 -0.60 9.71
CA VAL A 23 -12.71 -0.03 8.51
C VAL A 23 -11.39 0.55 8.97
N THR A 24 -10.28 -0.16 8.76
CA THR A 24 -8.97 0.49 8.84
C THR A 24 -8.71 1.22 7.53
N PHE A 25 -8.21 2.45 7.61
CA PHE A 25 -7.96 3.28 6.43
C PHE A 25 -6.64 4.03 6.58
N VAL A 26 -5.95 4.25 5.45
CA VAL A 26 -4.98 5.35 5.39
C VAL A 26 -5.78 6.63 5.53
N GLU A 27 -5.43 7.49 6.48
CA GLU A 27 -6.01 8.82 6.53
C GLU A 27 -5.53 9.63 5.32
N GLY A 28 -6.40 9.73 4.32
CA GLY A 28 -6.15 10.44 3.06
C GLY A 28 -5.53 9.58 1.96
N ALA A 29 -5.98 9.79 0.73
CA ALA A 29 -5.37 9.17 -0.44
C ALA A 29 -3.93 9.66 -0.63
N LEU A 30 -3.02 8.74 -0.96
CA LEU A 30 -1.69 9.08 -1.41
C LEU A 30 -1.80 9.80 -2.74
N VAL A 31 -1.18 10.96 -2.82
CA VAL A 31 -1.14 11.80 -4.01
C VAL A 31 0.30 11.96 -4.48
N PRO A 32 0.54 12.28 -5.77
CA PRO A 32 1.89 12.37 -6.33
C PRO A 32 2.85 13.25 -5.49
N ARG A 33 2.34 14.35 -4.91
CA ARG A 33 3.11 15.27 -4.06
C ARG A 33 3.62 14.67 -2.73
N ASN A 34 3.07 13.54 -2.27
CA ASN A 34 3.61 12.81 -1.12
C ASN A 34 4.96 12.15 -1.44
N PHE A 35 5.22 11.88 -2.72
CA PHE A 35 6.43 11.21 -3.21
C PHE A 35 7.46 12.24 -3.65
N ARG A 36 8.24 12.73 -2.69
CA ARG A 36 9.36 13.63 -2.95
C ARG A 36 10.60 12.81 -3.30
N PHE A 37 10.71 12.45 -4.58
CA PHE A 37 11.85 11.71 -5.07
C PHE A 37 13.09 12.59 -5.17
N VAL A 38 14.22 12.09 -4.68
CA VAL A 38 15.55 12.65 -4.91
C VAL A 38 16.42 11.61 -5.61
N THR A 39 17.25 12.05 -6.55
CA THR A 39 18.20 11.17 -7.23
C THR A 39 19.25 10.67 -6.25
N ILE A 40 19.31 9.34 -6.07
CA ILE A 40 20.29 8.65 -5.20
C ILE A 40 21.39 7.96 -6.03
N VAL A 41 21.08 7.58 -7.27
CA VAL A 41 22.06 7.09 -8.25
C VAL A 41 21.81 7.83 -9.55
N LYS A 42 22.82 8.50 -10.09
CA LYS A 42 22.69 9.20 -11.39
C LYS A 42 22.56 8.18 -12.52
N GLN A 43 21.68 8.44 -13.46
CA GLN A 43 21.67 7.74 -14.75
C GLN A 43 22.94 8.13 -15.53
N ARG A 44 23.54 7.17 -16.24
CA ARG A 44 24.74 7.39 -17.06
C ARG A 44 24.39 7.19 -18.53
N GLY A 45 24.65 8.22 -19.34
CA GLY A 45 24.34 8.19 -20.78
C GLY A 45 22.89 7.80 -21.05
N ASP A 46 22.68 7.07 -22.14
CA ASP A 46 21.36 6.61 -22.57
C ASP A 46 21.01 5.22 -22.04
N GLU A 47 21.87 4.61 -21.20
CA GLU A 47 21.63 3.28 -20.66
C GLU A 47 20.52 3.27 -19.61
N ALA A 48 19.89 2.10 -19.45
CA ALA A 48 18.98 1.84 -18.34
C ALA A 48 19.73 1.96 -17.01
N GLY A 49 19.03 2.42 -15.97
CA GLY A 49 19.58 2.61 -14.64
C GLY A 49 19.31 3.99 -14.08
N GLY A 50 20.11 4.35 -13.07
CA GLY A 50 19.81 5.47 -12.19
C GLY A 50 18.63 5.17 -11.27
N TRP A 51 18.65 5.80 -10.10
CA TRP A 51 17.66 5.57 -9.05
C TRP A 51 17.29 6.86 -8.36
N ARG A 52 16.02 6.98 -8.03
CA ARG A 52 15.49 8.03 -7.17
C ARG A 52 14.80 7.38 -5.97
N ALA A 53 14.90 8.03 -4.82
CA ALA A 53 14.28 7.56 -3.58
C ALA A 53 13.38 8.64 -2.97
N ALA A 54 12.25 8.23 -2.42
CA ALA A 54 11.38 9.04 -1.58
C ALA A 54 11.31 8.41 -0.18
N CYS A 55 11.19 9.24 0.85
CA CYS A 55 10.92 8.79 2.22
C CYS A 55 9.46 9.06 2.54
N LEU A 56 8.65 8.01 2.72
CA LEU A 56 7.26 8.11 3.14
C LEU A 56 7.15 7.98 4.67
N ARG A 57 6.29 8.83 5.24
CA ARG A 57 5.79 8.74 6.62
C ARG A 57 4.28 8.89 6.53
N LEU A 58 3.56 7.81 6.78
CA LEU A 58 2.11 7.72 6.65
C LEU A 58 1.48 7.45 8.02
N PRO A 59 0.53 8.28 8.47
CA PRO A 59 -0.31 7.89 9.60
C PRO A 59 -1.25 6.76 9.15
N ILE A 60 -1.20 5.63 9.85
CA ILE A 60 -2.21 4.58 9.77
C ILE A 60 -3.05 4.73 11.04
N LYS A 61 -4.37 4.86 10.88
CA LYS A 61 -5.31 4.99 11.99
C LYS A 61 -6.26 3.80 12.01
N SER A 62 -6.58 3.31 13.19
CA SER A 62 -7.72 2.44 13.42
C SER A 62 -8.96 3.27 13.78
N ASP A 63 -10.13 2.66 13.68
CA ASP A 63 -11.38 3.23 14.16
C ASP A 63 -11.53 3.18 15.68
N THR A 64 -10.70 2.40 16.38
CA THR A 64 -10.55 2.47 17.85
C THR A 64 -9.82 3.73 18.31
N GLY A 65 -9.25 4.51 17.37
CA GLY A 65 -8.53 5.75 17.65
C GLY A 65 -7.02 5.58 17.80
N ASP A 66 -6.49 4.36 17.67
CA ASP A 66 -5.05 4.12 17.66
C ASP A 66 -4.44 4.63 16.36
N ALA A 67 -3.23 5.18 16.46
CA ALA A 67 -2.50 5.69 15.32
C ALA A 67 -1.01 5.31 15.38
N ILE A 68 -0.48 4.86 14.26
CA ILE A 68 0.96 4.62 14.10
C ILE A 68 1.49 5.41 12.90
N ILE A 69 2.76 5.80 12.94
CA ILE A 69 3.46 6.34 11.77
C ILE A 69 4.21 5.22 11.08
N CYS A 70 3.71 4.81 9.91
CA CYS A 70 4.40 3.88 9.03
C CYS A 70 5.45 4.63 8.20
N LYS A 71 6.73 4.45 8.55
CA LYS A 71 7.87 4.99 7.79
C LYS A 71 8.41 3.94 6.83
N MET A 72 8.69 4.34 5.58
CA MET A 72 9.27 3.47 4.56
C MET A 72 10.03 4.27 3.48
N GLY A 73 11.00 3.64 2.84
CA GLY A 73 11.64 4.13 1.63
C GLY A 73 10.95 3.60 0.37
N VAL A 74 10.82 4.44 -0.66
CA VAL A 74 10.31 4.05 -1.98
C VAL A 74 11.37 4.40 -3.01
N ASP A 75 11.90 3.41 -3.69
CA ASP A 75 12.89 3.58 -4.75
C ASP A 75 12.26 3.31 -6.11
N MET A 76 12.49 4.22 -7.05
CA MET A 76 12.07 4.08 -8.44
C MET A 76 13.30 4.16 -9.36
N PRO A 77 13.38 3.31 -10.39
CA PRO A 77 14.38 3.49 -11.43
C PRO A 77 14.13 4.80 -12.19
N ILE A 78 15.20 5.38 -12.74
CA ILE A 78 15.08 6.55 -13.62
C ILE A 78 14.78 6.11 -15.05
N LYS A 79 15.45 5.06 -15.51
CA LYS A 79 15.22 4.45 -16.81
C LYS A 79 15.27 2.93 -16.68
N THR A 80 14.30 2.21 -17.25
CA THR A 80 14.32 0.75 -17.38
C THR A 80 14.41 0.37 -18.86
N LEU A 81 14.72 -0.89 -19.15
CA LEU A 81 14.69 -1.41 -20.53
C LEU A 81 13.26 -1.49 -21.07
N GLU A 82 12.29 -1.80 -20.20
CA GLU A 82 10.88 -2.01 -20.54
C GLU A 82 10.10 -0.70 -20.67
N ASP A 83 10.23 0.20 -19.70
CA ASP A 83 9.46 1.45 -19.64
C ASP A 83 10.19 2.65 -20.26
N GLY A 84 11.46 2.49 -20.61
CA GLY A 84 12.31 3.60 -21.01
C GLY A 84 12.45 4.63 -19.87
N LEU A 85 12.50 5.92 -20.23
CA LEU A 85 12.68 7.01 -19.25
C LEU A 85 11.40 7.22 -18.44
N ILE A 86 11.47 6.97 -17.14
CA ILE A 86 10.37 7.25 -16.22
C ILE A 86 10.53 8.68 -15.72
N THR A 87 9.73 9.61 -16.23
CA THR A 87 9.81 11.02 -15.79
C THR A 87 9.49 11.16 -14.29
N LEU A 88 9.91 12.27 -13.67
CA LEU A 88 9.59 12.52 -12.26
C LEU A 88 8.07 12.53 -12.00
N PRO A 89 7.24 13.26 -12.78
CA PRO A 89 5.78 13.21 -12.61
C PRO A 89 5.20 11.80 -12.79
N ALA A 90 5.72 11.02 -13.74
CA ALA A 90 5.29 9.63 -13.94
C ALA A 90 5.60 8.77 -12.72
N ALA A 91 6.83 8.83 -12.19
CA ALA A 91 7.19 8.08 -10.99
C ALA A 91 6.35 8.45 -9.77
N GLN A 92 6.04 9.74 -9.59
CA GLN A 92 5.18 10.20 -8.50
C GLN A 92 3.76 9.70 -8.63
N ARG A 93 3.21 9.72 -9.84
CA ARG A 93 1.86 9.21 -10.14
C ARG A 93 1.80 7.70 -9.92
N ILE A 94 2.70 6.95 -10.54
CA ILE A 94 2.76 5.48 -10.39
C ILE A 94 2.89 5.10 -8.92
N ALA A 95 3.79 5.73 -8.17
CA ALA A 95 3.95 5.42 -6.75
C ALA A 95 2.72 5.76 -5.92
N ALA A 96 2.00 6.85 -6.24
CA ALA A 96 0.75 7.19 -5.57
C ALA A 96 -0.37 6.20 -5.90
N ASP A 97 -0.54 5.86 -7.17
CA ASP A 97 -1.57 4.93 -7.64
C ASP A 97 -1.32 3.52 -7.05
N SER A 98 -0.08 3.02 -7.12
CA SER A 98 0.33 1.75 -6.50
C SER A 98 0.18 1.77 -4.98
N GLY A 99 0.50 2.88 -4.32
CA GLY A 99 0.35 3.02 -2.87
C GLY A 99 -1.12 3.00 -2.43
N ASN A 100 -2.01 3.65 -3.19
CA ASN A 100 -3.45 3.62 -2.92
C ASN A 100 -4.05 2.23 -3.15
N ALA A 101 -3.65 1.55 -4.22
CA ALA A 101 -4.06 0.17 -4.48
C ALA A 101 -3.56 -0.78 -3.37
N ALA A 102 -2.31 -0.61 -2.93
CA ALA A 102 -1.74 -1.36 -1.82
C ALA A 102 -2.48 -1.12 -0.49
N ALA A 103 -2.93 0.11 -0.22
CA ALA A 103 -3.75 0.41 0.94
C ALA A 103 -5.06 -0.38 0.93
N GLN A 104 -5.74 -0.45 -0.23
CA GLN A 104 -6.96 -1.26 -0.37
C GLN A 104 -6.67 -2.74 -0.12
N ILE A 105 -5.60 -3.29 -0.69
CA ILE A 105 -5.21 -4.69 -0.51
C ILE A 105 -4.86 -5.00 0.96
N ALA A 106 -4.08 -4.13 1.60
CA ALA A 106 -3.59 -4.37 2.94
C ALA A 106 -4.65 -4.18 4.03
N PHE A 107 -5.60 -3.26 3.82
CA PHE A 107 -6.54 -2.82 4.86
C PHE A 107 -7.97 -3.34 4.69
N ALA A 108 -8.38 -3.73 3.49
CA ALA A 108 -9.69 -4.37 3.29
C ALA A 108 -9.95 -5.63 4.15
N PRO A 109 -8.96 -6.52 4.45
CA PRO A 109 -9.20 -7.72 5.23
C PRO A 109 -9.03 -7.55 6.75
N THR A 110 -8.64 -6.35 7.23
CA THR A 110 -8.29 -6.15 8.65
C THR A 110 -9.52 -6.11 9.53
N THR A 111 -9.36 -6.51 10.79
CA THR A 111 -10.38 -6.49 11.84
C THR A 111 -9.90 -5.66 13.04
N ILE A 112 -10.78 -5.42 14.03
CA ILE A 112 -10.46 -4.74 15.30
C ILE A 112 -9.24 -5.37 15.99
N GLU A 113 -9.10 -6.68 15.89
CA GLU A 113 -8.04 -7.44 16.56
C GLU A 113 -6.70 -7.37 15.82
N THR A 114 -6.65 -6.78 14.62
CA THR A 114 -5.41 -6.70 13.84
C THR A 114 -4.43 -5.75 14.51
N PRO A 115 -3.26 -6.23 15.00
CA PRO A 115 -2.30 -5.37 15.67
C PRO A 115 -1.80 -4.26 14.74
N MET A 116 -1.76 -3.02 15.21
CA MET A 116 -1.30 -1.87 14.41
C MET A 116 0.09 -2.09 13.79
N GLY A 117 1.00 -2.73 14.53
CA GLY A 117 2.34 -3.05 14.02
C GLY A 117 2.33 -3.92 12.75
N ILE A 118 1.35 -4.82 12.61
CA ILE A 118 1.20 -5.68 11.43
C ILE A 118 0.64 -4.89 10.23
N LEU A 119 -0.20 -3.87 10.47
CA LEU A 119 -0.77 -3.06 9.39
C LEU A 119 0.31 -2.37 8.54
N CYS A 120 1.34 -1.81 9.17
CA CYS A 120 2.43 -1.16 8.43
C CYS A 120 3.22 -2.15 7.58
N GLU A 121 3.48 -3.36 8.09
CA GLU A 121 4.21 -4.39 7.34
C GLU A 121 3.35 -5.00 6.20
N ASN A 122 2.06 -5.21 6.43
CA ASN A 122 1.11 -5.60 5.38
C ASN A 122 1.05 -4.56 4.27
N PHE A 123 0.98 -3.27 4.64
CA PHE A 123 0.99 -2.18 3.68
C PHE A 123 2.29 -2.12 2.89
N LYS A 124 3.46 -2.19 3.54
CA LYS A 124 4.76 -2.21 2.85
C LYS A 124 4.87 -3.37 1.88
N THR A 125 4.39 -4.55 2.27
CA THR A 125 4.41 -5.76 1.45
C THR A 125 3.49 -5.60 0.23
N ALA A 126 2.24 -5.20 0.42
CA ALA A 126 1.32 -4.93 -0.67
C ALA A 126 1.87 -3.85 -1.61
N PHE A 127 2.46 -2.79 -1.05
CA PHE A 127 3.00 -1.68 -1.83
C PHE A 127 4.23 -2.12 -2.64
N HIS A 128 5.10 -2.95 -2.09
CA HIS A 128 6.19 -3.55 -2.85
C HIS A 128 5.66 -4.31 -4.07
N LEU A 129 4.68 -5.20 -3.86
CA LEU A 129 4.12 -6.04 -4.92
C LEU A 129 3.43 -5.20 -6.01
N THR A 130 2.60 -4.23 -5.61
CA THR A 130 1.88 -3.37 -6.56
C THR A 130 2.80 -2.42 -7.31
N LEU A 131 3.87 -1.93 -6.66
CA LEU A 131 4.83 -1.04 -7.32
C LEU A 131 5.74 -1.81 -8.27
N ASP A 132 6.23 -2.99 -7.89
CA ASP A 132 7.09 -3.82 -8.74
C ASP A 132 6.33 -4.34 -9.98
N ALA A 133 5.05 -4.67 -9.82
CA ALA A 133 4.18 -5.01 -10.95
C ALA A 133 3.95 -3.82 -11.92
N ALA A 134 4.04 -2.58 -11.44
CA ALA A 134 3.84 -1.38 -12.26
C ALA A 134 5.14 -0.87 -12.89
N VAL A 135 6.26 -1.04 -12.19
CA VAL A 135 7.60 -0.68 -12.67
C VAL A 135 8.58 -1.72 -12.13
N VAL A 136 9.06 -2.57 -13.03
CA VAL A 136 9.96 -3.67 -12.71
C VAL A 136 11.24 -3.14 -12.07
N GLY A 137 11.60 -3.73 -10.93
CA GLY A 137 12.80 -3.39 -10.17
C GLY A 137 12.61 -2.24 -9.19
N SER A 138 11.45 -1.59 -9.15
CA SER A 138 11.11 -0.65 -8.07
C SER A 138 11.14 -1.36 -6.70
N ARG A 139 11.36 -0.60 -5.62
CA ARG A 139 11.56 -1.19 -4.29
C ARG A 139 10.84 -0.40 -3.21
N VAL A 140 10.23 -1.13 -2.27
CA VAL A 140 9.80 -0.59 -0.99
C VAL A 140 10.73 -1.12 0.09
N LYS A 141 11.30 -0.22 0.88
CA LYS A 141 12.29 -0.52 1.93
C LYS A 141 11.76 -0.16 3.30
N THR A 142 12.14 -0.92 4.31
CA THR A 142 11.80 -0.64 5.72
C THR A 142 12.40 0.68 6.21
N ALA A 143 13.58 1.04 5.71
CA ALA A 143 14.27 2.30 6.03
C ALA A 143 14.31 3.26 4.84
N CYS A 144 14.29 4.56 5.14
CA CYS A 144 14.49 5.61 4.15
C CYS A 144 15.96 5.71 3.75
N HIS A 145 16.22 6.06 2.48
CA HIS A 145 17.57 6.45 2.06
C HIS A 145 17.94 7.78 2.76
N PRO A 146 19.17 7.94 3.31
CA PRO A 146 19.57 9.14 4.07
C PRO A 146 19.28 10.44 3.32
N LYS A 147 19.66 10.51 2.04
CA LYS A 147 19.39 11.66 1.17
C LYS A 147 17.90 12.02 1.04
N ALA A 148 17.03 11.00 0.94
CA ALA A 148 15.58 11.22 0.83
C ALA A 148 14.95 11.58 2.18
N GLU A 149 15.53 11.11 3.28
CA GLU A 149 15.13 11.49 4.63
C GLU A 149 15.47 12.96 4.92
N SER A 150 16.69 13.40 4.63
CA SER A 150 17.11 14.82 4.79
C SER A 150 16.24 15.76 3.95
N ALA A 151 16.02 15.44 2.67
CA ALA A 151 15.19 16.25 1.77
C ALA A 151 13.72 16.37 2.22
N ARG A 152 13.25 15.48 3.09
CA ARG A 152 11.92 15.60 3.71
C ARG A 152 11.93 16.47 4.97
N ALA A 153 13.03 16.49 5.72
CA ALA A 153 13.17 17.21 7.00
C ALA A 153 13.47 18.71 6.84
N GLU A 154 14.00 19.14 5.68
CA GLU A 154 14.28 20.55 5.37
C GLU A 154 13.02 21.39 5.08
N ARG A 155 11.84 20.94 5.53
CA ARG A 155 10.54 21.62 5.41
C ARG A 155 9.64 21.25 6.58
#